data_AF-A0A7V2LC10-F1
#
_entry.id   AF-A0A7V2LC10-F1
#
_cell.length_a   1.000
_cell.length_b   1.000
_cell.length_c   1.000
_cell.angle_alpha   90.00
_cell.angle_beta   90.00
_cell.angle_gamma   90.00
#
_symmetry.space_group_name_H-M   'P 1'
#
loop_
_entity.id
_entity.type
_entity.pdbx_description
1 polymer ?
#
loop_
_entity_poly.entity_id
_entity_poly.type
_entity_poly.pdbx_seq_one_letter_code
_entity_poly.pdbx_strand_id
1 'polypeptide(L)'
;MALIQARSPTVDVPPELDLNSLGEIFLQVLGMSDEEAAQFSEKVDWLTTLVLPIPADAQYEEIANVDGTPGVLVKDPYGEDMAWYTLVWIKSGILYGLMGFDDPGHALAVADSLK
;
A
#
# COMPACT_ATOMS: atom_id res chain seq x y z
N MET A 1 15.87 -9.96 1.82
CA MET A 1 14.50 -9.72 2.31
C MET A 1 14.55 -8.75 3.46
N ALA A 2 13.60 -7.82 3.51
CA ALA A 2 13.48 -6.80 4.54
C ALA A 2 12.03 -6.72 5.02
N LEU A 3 11.86 -6.58 6.33
CA LEU A 3 10.56 -6.36 6.96
C LEU A 3 10.47 -4.89 7.38
N ILE A 4 9.43 -4.22 6.92
CA ILE A 4 9.01 -2.91 7.40
C ILE A 4 7.74 -3.11 8.23
N GLN A 5 7.71 -2.44 9.38
CA GLN A 5 6.52 -2.34 10.21
C GLN A 5 6.28 -0.87 10.52
N ALA A 6 5.07 -0.41 10.29
CA ALA A 6 4.64 0.94 10.65
C ALA A 6 3.31 0.84 11.38
N ARG A 7 3.16 1.58 12.48
CA ARG A 7 1.82 1.80 13.01
C ARG A 7 1.02 2.61 11.99
N SER A 8 -0.27 2.35 11.89
CA SER A 8 -1.16 3.22 11.12
C SER A 8 -0.93 4.68 11.54
N PRO A 9 -0.71 5.60 10.58
CA PRO A 9 -0.40 6.98 10.90
C PRO A 9 -1.59 7.64 11.60
N THR A 10 -1.29 8.53 12.55
CA THR A 10 -2.26 9.48 13.10
C THR A 10 -1.97 10.85 12.53
N VAL A 11 -3.00 11.56 12.08
CA VAL A 11 -2.85 12.88 11.48
C VAL A 11 -3.52 13.92 12.38
N ASP A 12 -2.74 14.92 12.81
CA ASP A 12 -3.28 16.10 13.48
C ASP A 12 -3.59 17.17 12.43
N VAL A 13 -4.88 17.44 12.24
CA VAL A 13 -5.37 18.29 11.16
C VAL A 13 -5.90 19.60 11.74
N PRO A 14 -5.36 20.76 11.31
CA PRO A 14 -5.95 22.05 11.67
C PRO A 14 -7.43 22.11 11.24
N PRO A 15 -8.34 22.66 12.06
CA PRO A 15 -9.78 22.67 11.74
C PRO A 15 -10.13 23.31 10.39
N GLU A 16 -9.29 24.25 9.95
CA GLU A 16 -9.48 25.04 8.73
C GLU A 16 -9.00 24.30 7.45
N LEU A 17 -8.31 23.16 7.60
CA LEU A 17 -7.65 22.48 6.49
C LEU A 17 -8.61 21.51 5.79
N ASP A 18 -8.85 21.76 4.51
CA ASP A 18 -9.62 20.84 3.67
C ASP A 18 -8.75 19.66 3.20
N LEU A 19 -8.95 18.51 3.83
CA LEU A 19 -8.24 17.28 3.51
C LEU A 19 -8.62 16.71 2.13
N ASN A 20 -9.83 16.96 1.64
CA ASN A 20 -10.22 16.47 0.32
C ASN A 20 -9.44 17.21 -0.75
N SER A 21 -9.35 18.54 -0.65
CA SER A 21 -8.52 19.35 -1.55
C SER A 21 -7.04 18.93 -1.50
N LEU A 22 -6.51 18.62 -0.31
CA LEU A 22 -5.13 18.10 -0.20
C LEU A 22 -4.96 16.71 -0.82
N GLY A 23 -5.92 15.83 -0.62
CA GLY A 23 -5.94 14.49 -1.20
C GLY A 23 -5.98 14.54 -2.73
N GLU A 24 -6.79 15.42 -3.30
CA GLU A 24 -6.83 15.66 -4.74
C GLU A 24 -5.47 16.11 -5.28
N ILE A 25 -4.84 17.11 -4.67
CA ILE A 25 -3.51 17.59 -5.07
C ILE A 25 -2.48 16.46 -4.98
N PHE A 26 -2.54 15.65 -3.91
CA PHE A 26 -1.65 14.50 -3.75
C PHE A 26 -1.80 13.50 -4.91
N LEU A 27 -3.03 13.18 -5.29
CA LEU A 27 -3.32 12.27 -6.40
C LEU A 27 -2.89 12.84 -7.76
N GLN A 28 -3.04 14.15 -7.97
CA GLN A 28 -2.52 14.85 -9.15
C GLN A 28 -0.99 14.76 -9.23
N VAL A 29 -0.30 14.96 -8.10
CA VAL A 29 1.16 14.80 -8.00
C VAL A 29 1.59 13.37 -8.33
N LEU A 30 0.77 12.37 -7.99
CA LEU A 30 0.97 10.97 -8.36
C LEU A 30 0.63 10.65 -9.83
N GLY A 31 0.18 11.64 -10.60
CA GLY A 31 -0.04 11.53 -12.03
C GLY A 31 -1.48 11.25 -12.46
N MET A 32 -2.46 11.28 -11.54
CA MET A 32 -3.87 11.27 -11.93
C MET A 32 -4.23 12.59 -12.63
N SER A 33 -5.15 12.52 -13.61
CA SER A 33 -5.70 13.75 -14.20
C SER A 33 -6.56 14.52 -13.18
N ASP A 34 -6.77 15.82 -13.41
CA ASP A 34 -7.56 16.67 -12.53
C ASP A 34 -8.95 16.07 -12.23
N GLU A 35 -9.63 15.57 -13.28
CA GLU A 35 -10.96 14.98 -13.15
C GLU A 35 -10.94 13.66 -12.34
N GLU A 36 -9.98 12.78 -12.60
CA GLU A 36 -9.85 11.51 -11.88
C GLU A 36 -9.46 11.73 -10.42
N ALA A 37 -8.55 12.67 -10.16
CA ALA A 37 -8.11 13.01 -8.81
C ALA A 37 -9.26 13.58 -7.98
N ALA A 38 -10.05 14.51 -8.54
CA ALA A 38 -11.22 15.07 -7.88
C ALA A 38 -12.28 14.00 -7.58
N GLN A 39 -12.57 13.13 -8.54
CA GLN A 39 -13.55 12.05 -8.35
C GLN A 39 -13.08 10.98 -7.34
N PHE A 40 -11.77 10.71 -7.28
CA PHE A 40 -11.24 9.72 -6.35
C PHE A 40 -11.07 10.29 -4.94
N SER A 41 -10.65 11.56 -4.80
CA SER A 41 -10.46 12.20 -3.50
C SER A 41 -11.74 12.24 -2.66
N GLU A 42 -12.91 12.44 -3.30
CA GLU A 42 -14.22 12.41 -2.64
C GLU A 42 -14.61 11.04 -2.06
N LYS A 43 -13.96 9.96 -2.50
CA LYS A 43 -14.29 8.58 -2.07
C LYS A 43 -13.41 8.10 -0.91
N VAL A 44 -12.39 8.86 -0.53
CA VAL A 44 -11.41 8.49 0.49
C VAL A 44 -11.70 9.22 1.78
N ASP A 45 -11.84 8.49 2.89
CA ASP A 45 -11.76 9.10 4.21
C ASP A 45 -10.29 9.34 4.57
N TRP A 46 -9.80 10.53 4.26
CA TRP A 46 -8.40 10.93 4.45
C TRP A 46 -7.96 10.98 5.93
N LEU A 47 -8.89 10.95 6.89
CA LEU A 47 -8.54 10.90 8.32
C LEU A 47 -8.15 9.50 8.76
N THR A 48 -8.68 8.46 8.11
CA THR A 48 -8.51 7.07 8.55
C THR A 48 -7.86 6.17 7.49
N THR A 49 -7.72 6.66 6.27
CA THR A 49 -7.28 5.86 5.12
C THR A 49 -5.90 6.30 4.66
N LEU A 50 -4.96 5.35 4.65
CA LEU A 50 -3.67 5.52 3.99
C LEU A 50 -3.76 5.05 2.54
N VAL A 51 -3.59 5.96 1.59
CA VAL A 51 -3.50 5.62 0.16
C VAL A 51 -2.05 5.25 -0.17
N LEU A 52 -1.85 4.04 -0.70
CA LEU A 52 -0.54 3.57 -1.16
C LEU A 52 -0.46 3.63 -2.69
N PRO A 53 0.43 4.45 -3.27
CA PRO A 53 0.62 4.45 -4.71
C PRO A 53 1.34 3.18 -5.16
N ILE A 54 0.72 2.46 -6.11
CA ILE A 54 1.33 1.32 -6.77
C ILE A 54 1.76 1.77 -8.17
N PRO A 55 3.00 1.49 -8.61
CA PRO A 55 3.44 1.80 -9.96
C PRO A 55 2.48 1.23 -11.01
N ALA A 56 2.16 2.00 -12.05
CA ALA A 56 1.15 1.63 -13.04
C ALA A 56 1.53 0.37 -13.86
N ASP A 57 2.83 0.09 -13.94
CA ASP A 57 3.40 -1.09 -14.59
C ASP A 57 3.57 -2.29 -13.65
N ALA A 58 3.37 -2.12 -12.33
CA ALA A 58 3.44 -3.23 -11.38
C ALA A 58 2.30 -4.24 -11.58
N GLN A 59 2.63 -5.51 -11.43
CA GLN A 59 1.63 -6.56 -11.28
C GLN A 59 1.23 -6.66 -9.81
N TYR A 60 -0.07 -6.70 -9.53
CA TYR A 60 -0.56 -6.90 -8.18
C TYR A 60 -1.53 -8.08 -8.09
N GLU A 61 -1.53 -8.74 -6.95
CA GLU A 61 -2.34 -9.91 -6.64
C GLU A 61 -2.89 -9.78 -5.21
N GLU A 62 -4.21 -9.94 -5.06
CA GLU A 62 -4.83 -10.03 -3.75
C GLU A 62 -4.58 -11.42 -3.17
N ILE A 63 -3.97 -11.47 -1.98
CA ILE A 63 -3.75 -12.70 -1.24
C ILE A 63 -4.83 -12.79 -0.17
N ALA A 64 -5.68 -13.82 -0.29
CA ALA A 64 -6.83 -14.00 0.59
C ALA A 64 -6.47 -14.17 2.07
N ASN A 65 -5.28 -14.72 2.36
CA ASN A 65 -4.83 -14.96 3.71
C ASN A 65 -3.31 -14.77 3.84
N VAL A 66 -2.93 -13.78 4.65
CA VAL A 66 -1.58 -13.47 5.10
C VAL A 66 -1.69 -13.33 6.62
N ASP A 67 -1.20 -14.30 7.39
CA ASP A 67 -1.27 -14.24 8.86
C ASP A 67 -2.70 -13.95 9.41
N GLY A 68 -3.72 -14.53 8.76
CA GLY A 68 -5.13 -14.42 9.15
C GLY A 68 -5.88 -13.20 8.61
N THR A 69 -5.26 -12.34 7.79
CA THR A 69 -5.87 -11.15 7.19
C THR A 69 -5.59 -11.08 5.68
N PRO A 70 -6.43 -10.40 4.88
CA PRO A 70 -6.11 -10.16 3.47
C PRO A 70 -4.84 -9.30 3.30
N GLY A 71 -4.10 -9.56 2.23
CA GLY A 71 -2.93 -8.77 1.86
C GLY A 71 -2.86 -8.55 0.34
N VAL A 72 -1.95 -7.67 -0.08
CA VAL A 72 -1.67 -7.39 -1.49
C VAL A 72 -0.21 -7.69 -1.77
N LEU A 73 0.03 -8.52 -2.78
CA LEU A 73 1.35 -8.81 -3.29
C LEU A 73 1.59 -7.96 -4.54
N VAL A 74 2.63 -7.13 -4.51
CA VAL A 74 3.06 -6.28 -5.64
C VAL A 74 4.36 -6.84 -6.18
N LYS A 75 4.47 -7.01 -7.50
CA LYS A 75 5.62 -7.59 -8.20
C LYS A 75 6.11 -6.62 -9.29
N ASP A 76 7.42 -6.58 -9.52
CA ASP A 76 8.02 -5.84 -10.63
C ASP A 76 7.47 -6.31 -11.98
N PRO A 77 7.16 -5.41 -12.94
CA PRO A 77 7.00 -5.78 -14.35
C PRO A 77 8.25 -6.36 -15.02
N TYR A 78 9.45 -5.99 -14.57
CA TYR A 78 10.71 -6.35 -15.21
C TYR A 78 11.12 -7.78 -14.78
N GLY A 79 11.44 -8.61 -15.77
CA GLY A 79 11.45 -10.08 -15.70
C GLY A 79 12.41 -10.76 -14.70
N GLU A 80 12.45 -12.10 -14.80
CA GLU A 80 12.97 -13.07 -13.81
C GLU A 80 14.36 -12.77 -13.20
N ASP A 81 15.22 -12.00 -13.88
CA ASP A 81 16.60 -11.75 -13.45
C ASP A 81 16.74 -10.86 -12.20
N MET A 82 15.74 -10.02 -11.89
CA MET A 82 15.67 -9.20 -10.66
C MET A 82 14.22 -9.00 -10.19
N ALA A 83 13.43 -10.07 -10.17
CA ALA A 83 12.06 -10.01 -9.65
C ALA A 83 12.06 -9.57 -8.18
N TRP A 84 11.72 -8.30 -7.92
CA TRP A 84 11.39 -7.84 -6.58
C TRP A 84 9.90 -7.96 -6.34
N TYR A 85 9.55 -8.21 -5.08
CA TYR A 85 8.17 -8.18 -4.64
C TYR A 85 8.05 -7.44 -3.32
N THR A 86 6.86 -6.94 -3.07
CA THR A 86 6.43 -6.42 -1.77
C THR A 86 5.09 -7.05 -1.41
N LEU A 87 5.05 -7.80 -0.31
CA LEU A 87 3.81 -8.24 0.31
C LEU A 87 3.41 -7.22 1.38
N VAL A 88 2.22 -6.65 1.25
CA VAL A 88 1.68 -5.64 2.17
C VAL A 88 0.41 -6.17 2.82
N TRP A 89 0.30 -6.08 4.15
CA TRP A 89 -0.93 -6.41 4.88
C TRP A 89 -1.05 -5.59 6.17
N ILE A 90 -2.26 -5.51 6.70
CA ILE A 90 -2.53 -4.81 7.96
C ILE A 90 -3.10 -5.80 8.97
N LYS A 91 -2.45 -5.88 10.13
CA LYS A 91 -2.93 -6.68 11.27
C LYS A 91 -2.80 -5.86 12.54
N SER A 92 -3.89 -5.80 13.32
CA SER A 92 -3.92 -5.12 14.62
C SER A 92 -3.41 -3.66 14.60
N GLY A 93 -3.70 -2.91 13.53
CA GLY A 93 -3.28 -1.50 13.38
C GLY A 93 -1.81 -1.30 13.01
N ILE A 94 -1.11 -2.37 12.62
CA ILE A 94 0.25 -2.33 12.10
C ILE A 94 0.20 -2.68 10.62
N LEU A 95 0.74 -1.78 9.79
CA LEU A 95 1.06 -2.02 8.40
C LEU A 95 2.38 -2.79 8.33
N TYR A 96 2.35 -3.95 7.70
CA TYR A 96 3.52 -4.77 7.44
C TYR A 96 3.86 -4.70 5.95
N GLY A 97 5.16 -4.65 5.65
CA GLY A 97 5.70 -4.76 4.30
C GLY A 97 6.87 -5.74 4.29
N LEU A 98 6.75 -6.85 3.57
CA LEU A 98 7.85 -7.77 3.30
C LEU A 98 8.35 -7.56 1.88
N MET A 99 9.56 -7.04 1.78
CA MET A 99 10.24 -6.82 0.50
C MET A 99 11.26 -7.91 0.27
N GLY A 100 11.23 -8.53 -0.89
CA GLY A 100 12.14 -9.61 -1.24
C GLY A 100 12.54 -9.57 -2.70
N PHE A 101 13.46 -10.45 -3.03
CA PHE A 101 13.79 -10.83 -4.39
C PHE A 101 13.39 -12.30 -4.55
N ASP A 102 13.24 -12.77 -5.79
CA ASP A 102 12.95 -14.18 -6.11
C ASP A 102 11.51 -14.59 -5.74
N ASP A 103 11.23 -15.87 -5.46
CA ASP A 103 9.88 -16.39 -5.19
C ASP A 103 9.14 -15.71 -4.01
N PRO A 104 7.96 -15.09 -4.24
CA PRO A 104 7.08 -14.54 -3.21
C PRO A 104 6.57 -15.56 -2.19
N GLY A 105 6.60 -16.86 -2.48
CA GLY A 105 6.20 -17.92 -1.53
C GLY A 105 6.95 -17.86 -0.19
N HIS A 106 8.22 -17.43 -0.21
CA HIS A 106 8.99 -17.21 1.01
C HIS A 106 8.44 -16.09 1.89
N ALA A 107 7.82 -15.05 1.30
CA ALA A 107 7.24 -13.93 2.03
C ALA A 107 6.03 -14.38 2.86
N LEU A 108 5.19 -15.26 2.31
CA LEU A 108 4.01 -15.78 3.00
C LEU A 108 4.41 -16.62 4.20
N ALA A 109 5.42 -17.49 4.06
CA ALA A 109 5.94 -18.29 5.17
C ALA A 109 6.51 -17.41 6.30
N VAL A 110 7.15 -16.29 5.96
CA VAL A 110 7.64 -15.33 6.96
C VAL A 110 6.48 -14.58 7.60
N ALA A 111 5.49 -14.13 6.82
CA ALA A 111 4.32 -13.44 7.34
C ALA A 111 3.59 -14.29 8.40
N ASP A 112 3.34 -15.58 8.11
CA ASP A 112 2.70 -16.51 9.03
C ASP A 112 3.54 -16.81 10.31
N SER A 113 4.83 -16.47 10.30
CA SER A 113 5.72 -16.63 11.46
C SER A 113 5.76 -15.42 12.40
N LEU A 114 5.25 -14.26 11.95
CA LEU A 114 5.21 -13.03 12.74
C LEU A 114 4.10 -13.16 13.78
N LYS A 115 4.48 -13.22 15.06
CA LYS A 115 3.56 -13.32 16.20
C LYS A 115 3.15 -11.95 16.72
#